data_AF-A0A830CXW7-F1
#
_entry.id   AF-A0A830CXW7-F1
#
_cell.length_a   1.000
_cell.length_b   1.000
_cell.length_c   1.000
_cell.angle_alpha   90.00
_cell.angle_beta   90.00
_cell.angle_gamma   90.00
#
_symmetry.space_group_name_H-M   'P 1'
#
loop_
_entity.id
_entity.type
_entity.pdbx_description
1 polymer ?
#
loop_
_entity_poly.entity_id
_entity_poly.type
_entity_poly.pdbx_seq_one_letter_code
_entity_poly.pdbx_strand_id
1 'polypeptide(L)'
;MDARIQFSRSKVYLYPSNILLALMLSRVILVVNHEKLNVGYMQGSVNNITVDKCTKLGLVFKDVVAACEIVNCSGVEVQCQGSAPTISVDNTAGCQLYLSKDALEASITTAKSSEINVLVPGSEPDGDWVEEALPQQYIHVYKDGQFVTTPVSHSGA
;
A
#
# COMPACT_ATOMS: atom_id res chain seq x y z
N MET A 1 -12.98 -12.42 19.24
CA MET A 1 -13.92 -12.45 18.09
C MET A 1 -13.43 -13.52 17.15
N ASP A 2 -14.33 -14.35 16.62
CA ASP A 2 -13.96 -15.43 15.71
C ASP A 2 -13.52 -14.89 14.34
N ALA A 3 -12.49 -15.52 13.78
CA ALA A 3 -12.06 -15.37 12.40
C ALA A 3 -13.22 -15.56 11.42
N ARG A 4 -13.41 -14.62 10.48
CA ARG A 4 -14.45 -14.73 9.45
C ARG A 4 -13.96 -14.18 8.11
N ILE A 5 -14.23 -14.93 7.05
CA ILE A 5 -14.17 -14.46 5.68
C ILE A 5 -15.62 -14.21 5.27
N GLN A 6 -15.93 -12.98 4.85
CA GLN A 6 -17.27 -12.65 4.38
C GLN A 6 -17.22 -12.28 2.89
N PHE A 7 -18.06 -12.95 2.11
CA PHE A 7 -18.27 -12.63 0.71
C PHE A 7 -19.51 -11.74 0.57
N SER A 8 -19.39 -10.63 -0.16
CA SER A 8 -20.52 -9.77 -0.50
C SER A 8 -20.37 -9.28 -1.93
N ARG A 9 -21.18 -9.84 -2.84
CA ARG A 9 -21.11 -9.57 -4.29
C ARG A 9 -19.68 -9.77 -4.81
N SER A 10 -19.02 -8.68 -5.20
CA SER A 10 -17.66 -8.60 -5.72
C SER A 10 -16.63 -8.21 -4.66
N LYS A 11 -16.97 -8.30 -3.37
CA LYS A 11 -16.09 -7.93 -2.26
C LYS A 11 -15.84 -9.11 -1.34
N VAL A 12 -14.60 -9.23 -0.89
CA VAL A 12 -14.18 -10.17 0.15
C VAL A 12 -13.68 -9.38 1.34
N TYR A 13 -14.23 -9.65 2.51
CA TYR A 13 -13.84 -9.04 3.77
C TYR A 13 -13.10 -10.05 4.63
N LEU A 14 -11.94 -9.65 5.14
CA LEU A 14 -11.13 -10.43 6.07
C LEU A 14 -11.23 -9.87 7.49
N TYR A 15 -11.67 -10.70 8.42
CA TYR A 15 -11.77 -10.43 9.86
C TYR A 15 -10.82 -11.37 10.63
N PRO A 16 -10.43 -11.07 11.88
CA PRO A 16 -9.14 -11.45 12.45
C PRO A 16 -8.85 -12.95 12.49
N SER A 17 -7.83 -13.34 11.71
CA SER A 17 -6.94 -14.48 11.95
C SER A 17 -5.84 -14.49 10.89
N ASN A 18 -4.68 -15.08 11.19
CA ASN A 18 -3.63 -15.32 10.20
C ASN A 18 -4.17 -16.22 9.07
N ILE A 19 -4.81 -15.63 8.06
CA ILE A 19 -5.42 -16.32 6.93
C ILE A 19 -4.51 -16.12 5.72
N LEU A 20 -4.11 -17.25 5.14
CA LEU A 20 -3.60 -17.30 3.77
C LEU A 20 -4.82 -17.33 2.84
N LEU A 21 -5.01 -16.32 1.98
CA LEU A 21 -6.17 -16.26 1.10
C LEU A 21 -5.74 -16.28 -0.37
N ALA A 22 -5.91 -17.42 -1.04
CA ALA A 22 -5.82 -17.52 -2.49
C ALA A 22 -7.16 -17.11 -3.13
N LEU A 23 -7.22 -15.96 -3.80
CA LEU A 23 -8.41 -15.50 -4.53
C LEU A 23 -8.16 -15.54 -6.05
N MET A 24 -8.74 -16.53 -6.75
CA MET A 24 -8.66 -16.66 -8.22
C MET A 24 -9.78 -15.91 -8.98
N LEU A 25 -10.28 -14.78 -8.47
CA LEU A 25 -11.44 -14.11 -9.09
C LEU A 25 -11.10 -12.70 -9.57
N SER A 26 -11.14 -12.52 -10.89
CA SER A 26 -10.79 -11.32 -11.66
C SER A 26 -11.63 -10.05 -11.40
N ARG A 27 -12.61 -10.11 -10.48
CA ARG A 27 -13.52 -8.99 -10.16
C ARG A 27 -13.67 -8.72 -8.67
N VAL A 28 -12.76 -9.19 -7.83
CA VAL A 28 -12.88 -9.05 -6.38
C VAL A 28 -12.13 -7.82 -5.87
N ILE A 29 -12.78 -7.05 -5.00
CA ILE A 29 -12.16 -6.04 -4.13
C ILE A 29 -11.92 -6.71 -2.78
N LEU A 30 -10.65 -6.84 -2.39
CA LEU A 30 -10.30 -7.29 -1.05
C LEU A 30 -10.35 -6.08 -0.09
N VAL A 31 -11.12 -6.19 0.99
CA VAL A 31 -11.16 -5.20 2.07
C VAL A 31 -10.63 -5.83 3.35
N VAL A 32 -9.54 -5.27 3.86
CA VAL A 32 -8.96 -5.65 5.16
C VAL A 32 -9.29 -4.55 6.15
N ASN A 33 -9.89 -4.89 7.30
CA ASN A 33 -10.29 -3.95 8.35
C ASN A 33 -10.02 -4.56 9.73
N HIS A 34 -8.78 -4.49 10.21
CA HIS A 34 -8.42 -5.04 11.51
C HIS A 34 -7.16 -4.45 12.17
N GLU A 35 -7.11 -4.53 13.50
CA GLU A 35 -5.94 -4.24 14.34
C GLU A 35 -5.09 -5.51 14.53
N LYS A 36 -3.92 -5.58 13.88
CA LYS A 36 -3.00 -6.71 13.79
C LYS A 36 -3.55 -7.91 13.02
N LEU A 37 -3.06 -8.06 11.80
CA LEU A 37 -3.32 -9.19 10.93
C LEU A 37 -2.10 -9.37 10.02
N ASN A 38 -1.62 -10.60 9.89
CA ASN A 38 -0.60 -10.95 8.89
C ASN A 38 -1.33 -11.77 7.82
N VAL A 39 -1.70 -11.12 6.71
CA VAL A 39 -2.30 -11.82 5.57
C VAL A 39 -1.16 -12.32 4.69
N GLY A 40 -0.88 -13.62 4.79
CA GLY A 40 0.08 -14.26 3.91
C GLY A 40 -0.54 -14.50 2.55
N TYR A 41 0.06 -13.94 1.51
CA TYR A 41 0.01 -14.42 0.14
C TYR A 41 -1.37 -14.55 -0.54
N MET A 42 -1.69 -13.57 -1.37
CA MET A 42 -2.76 -13.68 -2.37
C MET A 42 -2.25 -14.31 -3.68
N GLN A 43 -2.74 -15.51 -4.01
CA GLN A 43 -2.56 -16.12 -5.35
C GLN A 43 -3.60 -15.60 -6.33
N GLY A 44 -3.12 -15.07 -7.47
CA GLY A 44 -3.94 -14.56 -8.57
C GLY A 44 -3.92 -13.04 -8.65
N SER A 45 -4.34 -12.52 -9.81
CA SER A 45 -4.52 -11.09 -10.03
C SER A 45 -5.93 -10.69 -9.59
N VAL A 46 -6.03 -9.72 -8.69
CA VAL A 46 -7.30 -9.09 -8.29
C VAL A 46 -7.43 -7.73 -8.93
N ASN A 47 -8.66 -7.22 -9.09
CA ASN A 47 -8.83 -5.93 -9.75
C ASN A 47 -8.32 -4.78 -8.87
N ASN A 48 -8.75 -4.75 -7.61
CA ASN A 48 -8.32 -3.76 -6.61
C ASN A 48 -8.12 -4.40 -5.24
N ILE A 49 -7.24 -3.82 -4.46
CA ILE A 49 -7.08 -4.11 -3.03
C ILE A 49 -7.32 -2.80 -2.27
N THR A 50 -8.13 -2.85 -1.22
CA THR A 50 -8.33 -1.73 -0.31
C THR A 50 -8.02 -2.19 1.13
N VAL A 51 -7.05 -1.56 1.75
CA VAL A 51 -6.75 -1.70 3.18
C VAL A 51 -7.38 -0.51 3.88
N ASP A 52 -8.43 -0.72 4.67
CA ASP A 52 -9.19 0.36 5.33
C ASP A 52 -9.24 0.16 6.85
N LYS A 53 -8.88 1.18 7.62
CA LYS A 53 -8.97 1.15 9.11
C LYS A 53 -8.17 0.03 9.76
N CYS A 54 -7.02 -0.29 9.18
CA CYS A 54 -6.09 -1.26 9.74
C CYS A 54 -4.99 -0.61 10.58
N THR A 55 -4.61 -1.27 11.67
CA THR A 55 -3.49 -0.87 12.53
C THR A 55 -2.51 -2.03 12.66
N LYS A 56 -1.21 -1.83 12.43
CA LYS A 56 -0.18 -2.89 12.54
C LYS A 56 -0.46 -4.11 11.65
N LEU A 57 -0.84 -3.86 10.39
CA LEU A 57 -1.14 -4.89 9.39
C LEU A 57 0.10 -5.20 8.54
N GLY A 58 0.34 -6.47 8.26
CA GLY A 58 1.19 -6.92 7.16
C GLY A 58 0.35 -7.53 6.03
N LEU A 59 0.52 -7.04 4.80
CA LEU A 59 -0.13 -7.56 3.59
C LEU A 59 0.89 -7.89 2.51
N VAL A 60 0.84 -9.11 1.98
CA VAL A 60 1.60 -9.51 0.78
C VAL A 60 0.64 -9.91 -0.33
N PHE A 61 0.77 -9.28 -1.49
CA PHE A 61 -0.02 -9.60 -2.69
C PHE A 61 0.86 -9.73 -3.93
N LYS A 62 0.38 -10.47 -4.94
CA LYS A 62 1.09 -10.65 -6.20
C LYS A 62 0.80 -9.52 -7.18
N ASP A 63 -0.37 -9.54 -7.83
CA ASP A 63 -0.73 -8.62 -8.90
C ASP A 63 -2.06 -7.91 -8.59
N VAL A 64 -2.12 -6.59 -8.88
CA VAL A 64 -3.39 -5.86 -9.01
C VAL A 64 -3.55 -5.30 -10.41
N VAL A 65 -4.75 -5.44 -10.97
CA VAL A 65 -5.04 -4.94 -12.33
C VAL A 65 -5.10 -3.41 -12.35
N ALA A 66 -5.70 -2.81 -11.32
CA ALA A 66 -5.93 -1.37 -11.26
C ALA A 66 -5.16 -0.72 -10.10
N ALA A 67 -5.59 -0.93 -8.86
CA ALA A 67 -5.00 -0.19 -7.73
C ALA A 67 -4.89 -0.98 -6.42
N CYS A 68 -3.92 -0.58 -5.60
CA CYS A 68 -3.83 -0.87 -4.18
C CYS A 68 -4.05 0.43 -3.39
N GLU A 69 -5.06 0.45 -2.53
CA GLU A 69 -5.46 1.63 -1.76
C GLU A 69 -5.26 1.36 -0.27
N ILE A 70 -4.49 2.20 0.41
CA ILE A 70 -4.27 2.15 1.86
C ILE A 70 -4.93 3.39 2.45
N VAL A 71 -5.98 3.19 3.25
CA VAL A 71 -6.87 4.28 3.69
C VAL A 71 -7.13 4.17 5.20
N ASN A 72 -7.04 5.28 5.93
CA ASN A 72 -7.35 5.33 7.37
C ASN A 72 -6.51 4.35 8.22
N CYS A 73 -5.25 4.12 7.86
CA CYS A 73 -4.41 3.09 8.49
C CYS A 73 -3.35 3.66 9.44
N SER A 74 -2.76 2.80 10.26
CA SER A 74 -1.57 3.16 11.03
C SER A 74 -0.57 2.01 11.20
N GLY A 75 0.70 2.29 10.92
CA GLY A 75 1.81 1.35 11.05
C GLY A 75 1.62 0.09 10.21
N VAL A 76 1.30 0.24 8.92
CA VAL A 76 1.02 -0.89 8.01
C VAL A 76 2.21 -1.17 7.09
N GLU A 77 2.39 -2.44 6.74
CA GLU A 77 3.41 -2.92 5.81
C GLU A 77 2.69 -3.62 4.65
N VAL A 78 2.98 -3.19 3.43
CA VAL A 78 2.36 -3.71 2.21
C VAL A 78 3.43 -4.08 1.21
N GLN A 79 3.46 -5.34 0.78
CA GLN A 79 4.40 -5.87 -0.20
C GLN A 79 3.69 -6.32 -1.48
N CYS A 80 4.12 -5.75 -2.59
CA CYS A 80 3.79 -6.19 -3.93
C CYS A 80 4.88 -7.14 -4.44
N GLN A 81 4.51 -8.33 -4.89
CA GLN A 81 5.43 -9.33 -5.47
C GLN A 81 5.37 -9.41 -7.01
N GLY A 82 4.45 -8.68 -7.63
CA GLY A 82 4.23 -8.59 -9.07
C GLY A 82 3.90 -7.16 -9.46
N SER A 83 2.86 -6.95 -10.26
CA SER A 83 2.50 -5.62 -10.78
C SER A 83 1.48 -4.87 -9.91
N ALA A 84 1.66 -3.56 -9.79
CA ALA A 84 0.70 -2.64 -9.19
C ALA A 84 0.75 -1.27 -9.86
N PRO A 85 -0.05 -1.01 -10.91
CA PRO A 85 0.04 0.23 -11.70
C PRO A 85 -0.20 1.50 -10.88
N THR A 86 -1.05 1.42 -9.86
CA THR A 86 -1.39 2.55 -8.99
C THR A 86 -1.41 2.11 -7.54
N ILE A 87 -0.76 2.90 -6.68
CA ILE A 87 -0.81 2.75 -5.24
C ILE A 87 -1.25 4.10 -4.64
N SER A 88 -2.24 4.09 -3.77
CA SER A 88 -2.67 5.30 -3.06
C SER A 88 -2.59 5.10 -1.56
N VAL A 89 -2.13 6.13 -0.85
CA VAL A 89 -2.08 6.17 0.61
C VAL A 89 -2.80 7.42 1.09
N ASP A 90 -3.97 7.24 1.70
CA ASP A 90 -4.81 8.33 2.21
C ASP A 90 -5.07 8.18 3.71
N ASN A 91 -5.00 9.31 4.42
CA ASN A 91 -5.27 9.40 5.86
C ASN A 91 -4.56 8.30 6.69
N THR A 92 -3.28 8.02 6.38
CA THR A 92 -2.53 6.90 6.96
C THR A 92 -1.24 7.39 7.61
N ALA A 93 -0.94 6.91 8.83
CA ALA A 93 0.26 7.29 9.58
C ALA A 93 1.17 6.08 9.80
N GLY A 94 2.32 6.05 9.12
CA GLY A 94 3.25 4.92 9.10
C GLY A 94 2.83 3.88 8.06
N CYS A 95 3.50 3.89 6.91
CA CYS A 95 3.29 2.90 5.85
C CYS A 95 4.62 2.53 5.19
N GLN A 96 4.96 1.24 5.22
CA GLN A 96 6.10 0.67 4.52
C GLN A 96 5.60 -0.03 3.27
N LEU A 97 5.99 0.47 2.09
CA LEU A 97 5.57 -0.05 0.78
C LEU A 97 6.73 -0.77 0.11
N TYR A 98 6.71 -2.10 0.08
CA TYR A 98 7.72 -2.91 -0.59
C TYR A 98 7.30 -3.19 -2.04
N LEU A 99 8.06 -2.65 -3.00
CA LEU A 99 7.75 -2.79 -4.43
C LEU A 99 8.45 -4.00 -5.05
N SER A 100 7.82 -4.66 -6.02
CA SER A 100 8.54 -5.59 -6.88
C SER A 100 9.30 -4.84 -7.98
N LYS A 101 10.17 -5.55 -8.71
CA LYS A 101 10.78 -5.02 -9.96
C LYS A 101 9.73 -4.63 -11.01
N ASP A 102 8.57 -5.30 -11.02
CA ASP A 102 7.46 -5.05 -11.95
C ASP A 102 6.54 -3.91 -11.49
N ALA A 103 6.74 -3.39 -10.28
CA ALA A 103 5.96 -2.29 -9.70
C ALA A 103 6.77 -0.98 -9.57
N LEU A 104 8.00 -0.91 -10.08
CA LEU A 104 8.86 0.28 -9.99
C LEU A 104 8.28 1.50 -10.72
N GLU A 105 7.48 1.28 -11.75
CA GLU A 105 6.79 2.34 -12.51
C GLU A 105 5.40 2.67 -11.94
N ALA A 106 5.06 2.16 -10.75
CA ALA A 106 3.79 2.44 -10.10
C ALA A 106 3.61 3.94 -9.87
N SER A 107 2.43 4.46 -10.21
CA SER A 107 2.03 5.80 -9.78
C SER A 107 1.63 5.75 -8.31
N ILE A 108 2.46 6.31 -7.44
CA ILE A 108 2.19 6.40 -5.99
C ILE A 108 1.64 7.78 -5.65
N THR A 109 0.48 7.83 -5.01
CA THR A 109 -0.16 9.07 -4.55
C THR A 109 -0.35 9.06 -3.04
N THR A 110 -0.13 10.20 -2.40
CA THR A 110 -0.33 10.35 -0.96
C THR A 110 -1.26 11.53 -0.66
N ALA A 111 -2.10 11.37 0.36
CA ALA A 111 -2.97 12.42 0.87
C ALA A 111 -3.13 12.27 2.38
N LYS A 112 -3.04 13.38 3.13
CA LYS A 112 -3.22 13.41 4.60
C LYS A 112 -2.47 12.29 5.35
N SER A 113 -1.29 11.93 4.85
CA SER A 113 -0.54 10.76 5.31
C SER A 113 0.87 11.17 5.73
N SER A 114 1.45 10.42 6.66
CA SER A 114 2.77 10.68 7.22
C SER A 114 3.58 9.39 7.37
N GLU A 115 4.90 9.52 7.42
CA GLU A 115 5.83 8.38 7.64
C GLU A 115 5.65 7.29 6.56
N ILE A 116 5.57 7.72 5.30
CA ILE A 116 5.44 6.83 4.14
C ILE A 116 6.81 6.58 3.56
N ASN A 117 7.23 5.31 3.56
CA ASN A 117 8.50 4.87 3.02
C ASN A 117 8.25 3.84 1.93
N VAL A 118 8.96 3.99 0.82
CA VAL A 118 8.95 3.04 -0.30
C VAL A 118 10.25 2.26 -0.25
N LEU A 119 10.15 0.94 -0.18
CA LEU A 119 11.28 0.05 -0.26
C LEU A 119 11.41 -0.46 -1.69
N VAL A 120 12.55 -0.13 -2.30
CA VAL A 120 12.92 -0.50 -3.66
C VAL A 120 13.85 -1.71 -3.60
N PRO A 121 13.60 -2.79 -4.37
CA PRO A 121 14.45 -3.97 -4.33
C PRO A 121 15.82 -3.66 -4.91
N GLY A 122 16.87 -4.21 -4.30
CA GLY A 122 18.23 -4.13 -4.83
C GLY A 122 18.34 -4.70 -6.25
N SER A 123 19.42 -4.32 -6.95
CA SER A 123 19.69 -4.81 -8.31
C SER A 123 19.89 -6.33 -8.35
N GLU A 124 20.51 -6.90 -7.31
CA GLU A 124 20.82 -8.32 -7.18
C GLU A 124 19.62 -9.15 -6.64
N PRO A 125 19.53 -10.45 -6.93
CA PRO A 125 18.43 -11.32 -6.49
C PRO A 125 18.19 -11.36 -4.97
N ASP A 126 19.26 -11.20 -4.19
CA ASP A 126 19.23 -11.16 -2.72
C ASP A 126 19.75 -9.80 -2.19
N GLY A 127 19.64 -8.75 -3.01
CA GLY A 127 20.05 -7.41 -2.62
C GLY A 127 19.15 -6.83 -1.52
N ASP A 128 19.75 -6.07 -0.62
CA ASP A 128 19.00 -5.34 0.40
C ASP A 128 18.04 -4.33 -0.25
N TRP A 129 16.95 -4.05 0.45
CA TRP A 129 16.00 -3.02 0.06
C TRP A 129 16.59 -1.64 0.31
N VAL A 130 16.38 -0.73 -0.63
CA VAL A 130 16.68 0.69 -0.45
C VAL A 130 15.40 1.38 0.01
N GLU A 131 15.44 1.99 1.20
CA GLU A 131 14.32 2.73 1.77
C GLU A 131 14.33 4.19 1.30
N GLU A 132 13.22 4.64 0.72
CA GLU A 132 13.02 6.02 0.25
C GLU A 132 11.78 6.62 0.91
N ALA A 133 12.01 7.63 1.75
CA ALA A 133 10.92 8.38 2.38
C ALA A 133 10.23 9.31 1.37
N LEU A 134 8.91 9.21 1.25
CA LEU A 134 8.15 10.13 0.40
C LEU A 134 7.96 11.49 1.10
N PRO A 135 8.10 12.61 0.37
CA PRO A 135 7.86 13.93 0.95
C PRO A 135 6.43 14.09 1.48
N GLN A 136 6.33 14.51 2.74
CA GLN A 136 5.06 14.77 3.42
C GLN A 136 4.81 16.27 3.69
N GLN A 137 5.81 17.12 3.44
CA GLN A 137 5.72 18.56 3.61
C GLN A 137 6.01 19.25 2.28
N TYR A 138 5.25 20.30 1.99
CA TYR A 138 5.34 21.06 0.75
C TYR A 138 5.48 22.55 1.06
N ILE A 139 6.32 23.24 0.28
CA ILE A 139 6.43 24.70 0.30
C ILE A 139 5.58 25.25 -0.83
N HIS A 140 4.77 26.25 -0.53
CA HIS A 140 3.95 26.97 -1.51
C HIS A 140 4.42 28.42 -1.55
N VAL A 141 4.91 28.88 -2.71
CA VAL A 141 5.34 30.27 -2.89
C VAL A 141 4.54 30.92 -4.01
N TYR A 142 3.98 32.11 -3.75
CA TYR A 142 3.30 32.90 -4.76
C TYR A 142 4.33 33.65 -5.61
N LYS A 143 4.42 33.32 -6.91
CA LYS A 143 5.35 33.93 -7.87
C LYS A 143 4.67 34.09 -9.22
N ASP A 144 4.89 35.22 -9.88
CA ASP A 144 4.41 35.49 -11.24
C ASP A 144 2.89 35.26 -11.43
N GLY A 145 2.10 35.61 -10.41
CA GLY A 145 0.64 35.50 -10.46
C GLY A 145 0.07 34.13 -10.10
N GLN A 146 0.90 33.13 -9.78
CA GLN A 146 0.46 31.78 -9.43
C GLN A 146 1.23 31.19 -8.23
N PHE A 147 0.66 30.18 -7.57
CA PHE A 147 1.40 29.41 -6.58
C PHE A 147 2.26 28.33 -7.25
N VAL A 148 3.52 28.27 -6.86
CA VAL A 148 4.43 27.16 -7.18
C VAL A 148 4.61 26.31 -5.93
N THR A 149 4.42 25.00 -6.08
CA THR A 149 4.52 24.03 -4.97
C THR A 149 5.72 23.13 -5.19
N THR A 150 6.56 22.96 -4.16
CA THR A 150 7.71 22.06 -4.19
C THR A 150 7.73 21.18 -2.94
N PRO A 151 8.05 19.87 -3.06
CA PRO A 151 8.23 19.02 -1.89
C PRO A 151 9.45 19.48 -1.07
N VAL A 152 9.36 19.34 0.25
CA VAL A 152 10.49 19.56 1.16
C VAL A 152 11.27 18.26 1.28
N SER A 153 12.53 18.28 0.87
CA SER A 153 13.50 17.24 1.22
C SER A 153 14.22 17.63 2.51
N HIS A 154 14.04 16.86 3.58
CA HIS A 154 14.97 16.93 4.71
C HIS A 154 16.14 16.00 4.36
N SER A 155 17.32 16.56 4.12
CA SER A 155 18.56 15.80 3.95
C SER A 155 19.01 15.25 5.31
N GLY A 156 18.20 14.35 5.87
CA GLY A 156 18.34 13.81 7.22
C GLY A 156 17.85 12.37 7.28
N ALA A 157 18.61 11.49 6.64
CA ALA A 157 18.79 10.08 6.97
C ALA A 157 20.24 9.73 6.62
#